data_AF-A0A3A6PE42-F1
#
_entry.id   AF-A0A3A6PE42-F1
#
_cell.length_a   1.000
_cell.length_b   1.000
_cell.length_c   1.000
_cell.angle_alpha   90.00
_cell.angle_beta   90.00
_cell.angle_gamma   90.00
#
_symmetry.space_group_name_H-M   'P 1'
#
loop_
_entity.id
_entity.type
_entity.pdbx_description
1 polymer ?
#
loop_
_entity_poly.entity_id
_entity_poly.type
_entity_poly.pdbx_seq_one_letter_code
_entity_poly.pdbx_strand_id
1 'polypeptide(L)'
;MGQSAALPVIGVIVGIIPGAGGNVAGLLSYQEAVRAAKNKDEFGKGAVDGVIASETANNAEVEGSLIPLLTLGIPGAPQAAVMFGALLLQGLRPGPELFRGHGAEITYTFILSLFLANIAMFLMGFFGSRIYARALNLPQHLLVPVVLALSVVGSFAGRGSSLDVTIMLLLGLLAYGGQKVALSPAPIALGVILGPIIERGLVESMMLSQATGSLTGLLFTRPISLILIILTVLSGGWPIFAAFREKRRLRAAAQAGARVHSTSNLWIGCSALVIAGITWWELQGVDLQSSILPKVCAMLMAAVALGLLAKAWALRASPREEKVKASRLDSLRVLTAVGLSIAYVLLLPVVGFYIMTFAVFCLLALLLAPRPASLRKLPMIMLTGALACLAFYLVFQRIFNVPFPEGLLI
;
A
#
# COMPACT_ATOMS: atom_id res chain seq x y z
N MET A 1 -13.57 5.09 -30.33
CA MET A 1 -14.21 3.90 -29.72
C MET A 1 -13.35 2.64 -29.79
N GLY A 2 -12.62 2.33 -30.87
CA GLY A 2 -11.81 1.11 -30.96
C GLY A 2 -10.60 1.00 -30.01
N GLN A 3 -10.09 2.10 -29.43
CA GLN A 3 -8.93 2.09 -28.53
C GLN A 3 -9.28 2.05 -27.04
N SER A 4 -10.54 2.28 -26.67
CA SER A 4 -11.00 2.24 -25.27
C SER A 4 -10.88 0.84 -24.66
N ALA A 5 -10.88 -0.21 -25.48
CA ALA A 5 -10.72 -1.60 -25.05
C ALA A 5 -9.28 -1.97 -24.63
N ALA A 6 -8.26 -1.24 -25.10
CA ALA A 6 -6.87 -1.52 -24.71
C ALA A 6 -6.55 -1.08 -23.27
N LEU A 7 -7.27 -0.09 -22.75
CA LEU A 7 -7.07 0.49 -21.43
C LEU A 7 -7.34 -0.50 -20.28
N PRO A 8 -8.46 -1.26 -20.25
CA PRO A 8 -8.65 -2.29 -19.23
C PRO A 8 -7.67 -3.46 -19.38
N VAL A 9 -7.22 -3.78 -20.61
CA VAL A 9 -6.20 -4.83 -20.82
C VAL A 9 -4.88 -4.47 -20.16
N ILE A 10 -4.47 -3.19 -20.23
CA ILE A 10 -3.30 -2.69 -19.49
C ILE A 10 -3.51 -2.91 -17.99
N GLY A 11 -4.69 -2.60 -17.46
CA GLY A 11 -5.04 -2.84 -16.06
C GLY A 11 -4.87 -4.30 -15.65
N VAL A 12 -5.47 -5.24 -16.39
CA VAL A 12 -5.36 -6.68 -16.12
C VAL A 12 -3.90 -7.17 -16.18
N ILE A 13 -3.15 -6.77 -17.21
CA ILE A 13 -1.74 -7.18 -17.37
C ILE A 13 -0.90 -6.66 -16.20
N VAL A 14 -1.09 -5.39 -15.81
CA VAL A 14 -0.37 -4.80 -14.68
C VAL A 14 -0.77 -5.49 -13.38
N GLY A 15 -2.05 -5.84 -13.19
CA GLY A 15 -2.52 -6.58 -12.01
C GLY A 15 -1.91 -7.98 -11.89
N ILE A 16 -1.69 -8.67 -13.01
CA ILE A 16 -1.02 -9.98 -13.03
C ILE A 16 0.43 -9.87 -12.52
N ILE A 17 1.08 -8.71 -12.69
CA ILE A 17 2.47 -8.48 -12.26
C ILE A 17 2.49 -8.19 -10.75
N PRO A 18 3.10 -9.06 -9.92
CA PRO A 18 3.16 -8.85 -8.48
C PRO A 18 3.85 -7.53 -8.10
N GLY A 19 3.17 -6.74 -7.26
CA GLY A 19 3.68 -5.52 -6.67
C GLY A 19 3.60 -4.27 -7.56
N ALA A 20 3.01 -4.35 -8.75
CA ALA A 20 2.86 -3.18 -9.63
C ALA A 20 1.75 -2.23 -9.13
N GLY A 21 0.57 -2.78 -8.80
CA GLY A 21 -0.56 -2.03 -8.23
C GLY A 21 -1.26 -1.06 -9.20
N GLY A 22 -2.44 -0.60 -8.80
CA GLY A 22 -3.29 0.31 -9.60
C GLY A 22 -2.65 1.64 -10.01
N ASN A 23 -1.72 2.19 -9.21
CA ASN A 23 -1.02 3.43 -9.56
C ASN A 23 -0.20 3.30 -10.86
N VAL A 24 0.44 2.14 -11.05
CA VAL A 24 1.23 1.86 -12.24
C VAL A 24 0.31 1.64 -13.43
N ALA A 25 -0.80 0.91 -13.24
CA ALA A 25 -1.82 0.69 -14.27
C ALA A 25 -2.41 2.00 -14.78
N GLY A 26 -2.81 2.89 -13.87
CA GLY A 26 -3.37 4.20 -14.20
C GLY A 26 -2.36 5.11 -14.92
N LEU A 27 -1.09 5.11 -14.52
CA LEU A 27 -0.07 5.91 -15.19
C LEU A 27 0.21 5.41 -16.62
N LEU A 28 0.33 4.09 -16.81
CA LEU A 28 0.54 3.47 -18.12
C LEU A 28 -0.66 3.74 -19.05
N SER A 29 -1.88 3.51 -18.57
CA SER A 29 -3.08 3.74 -19.36
C SER A 29 -3.28 5.22 -19.70
N TYR A 30 -2.95 6.13 -18.77
CA TYR A 30 -2.95 7.57 -19.02
C TYR A 30 -1.94 7.95 -20.10
N GLN A 31 -0.73 7.42 -20.06
CA GLN A 31 0.28 7.69 -21.08
C GLN A 31 -0.15 7.18 -22.46
N GLU A 32 -0.75 6.00 -22.54
CA GLU A 32 -1.29 5.50 -23.80
C GLU A 32 -2.48 6.35 -24.29
N ALA A 33 -3.34 6.82 -23.40
CA ALA A 33 -4.42 7.75 -23.75
C ALA A 33 -3.87 9.08 -24.29
N VAL A 34 -2.82 9.66 -23.67
CA VAL A 34 -2.14 10.86 -24.18
C VAL A 34 -1.53 10.62 -25.56
N ARG A 35 -0.90 9.46 -25.79
CA ARG A 35 -0.29 9.13 -27.09
C ARG A 35 -1.33 9.03 -28.20
N ALA A 36 -2.46 8.41 -27.87
CA ALA A 36 -3.59 8.19 -28.77
C ALA A 36 -4.44 9.45 -29.00
N ALA A 37 -4.42 10.41 -28.08
CA ALA A 37 -5.27 11.58 -28.15
C ALA A 37 -4.91 12.53 -29.31
N LYS A 38 -5.96 13.06 -29.95
CA LYS A 38 -5.85 14.13 -30.94
C LYS A 38 -5.59 15.49 -30.26
N ASN A 39 -6.26 15.76 -29.14
CA ASN A 39 -6.15 17.02 -28.39
C ASN A 39 -5.28 16.83 -27.14
N LYS A 40 -3.97 16.76 -27.34
CA LYS A 40 -3.01 16.49 -26.25
C LYS A 40 -2.92 17.63 -25.23
N ASP A 41 -3.31 18.85 -25.60
CA ASP A 41 -3.16 20.06 -24.79
C ASP A 41 -4.16 20.17 -23.61
N GLU A 42 -5.18 19.31 -23.59
CA GLU A 42 -6.16 19.21 -22.50
C GLU A 42 -5.71 18.28 -21.37
N PHE A 43 -4.78 17.36 -21.65
CA PHE A 43 -4.26 16.43 -20.65
C PHE A 43 -3.47 17.20 -19.57
N GLY A 44 -3.69 16.82 -18.31
CA GLY A 44 -3.16 17.55 -17.14
C GLY A 44 -4.01 18.75 -16.70
N LYS A 45 -5.03 19.15 -17.47
CA LYS A 45 -6.01 20.19 -17.11
C LYS A 45 -7.39 19.63 -16.74
N GLY A 46 -7.49 18.32 -16.54
CA GLY A 46 -8.74 17.62 -16.25
C GLY A 46 -9.45 17.01 -17.46
N ALA A 47 -8.71 16.66 -18.52
CA ALA A 47 -9.28 15.92 -19.66
C ALA A 47 -10.01 14.65 -19.22
N VAL A 48 -11.27 14.52 -19.63
CA VAL A 48 -12.15 13.38 -19.28
C VAL A 48 -11.56 12.06 -19.76
N ASP A 49 -10.97 12.04 -20.96
CA ASP A 49 -10.33 10.84 -21.51
C ASP A 49 -9.18 10.32 -20.63
N GLY A 50 -8.43 11.23 -20.00
CA GLY A 50 -7.38 10.86 -19.05
C GLY A 50 -7.93 10.23 -17.78
N VAL A 51 -9.04 10.76 -17.26
CA VAL A 51 -9.72 10.20 -16.08
C VAL A 51 -10.30 8.82 -16.41
N ILE A 52 -11.01 8.68 -17.53
CA ILE A 52 -11.57 7.41 -17.98
C ILE A 52 -10.45 6.37 -18.14
N ALA A 53 -9.33 6.74 -18.76
CA ALA A 53 -8.21 5.82 -18.97
C ALA A 53 -7.59 5.33 -17.66
N SER A 54 -7.30 6.25 -16.73
CA SER A 54 -6.71 5.91 -15.44
C SER A 54 -7.65 5.06 -14.59
N GLU A 55 -8.91 5.46 -14.47
CA GLU A 55 -9.89 4.78 -13.61
C GLU A 55 -10.34 3.43 -14.18
N THR A 56 -10.46 3.30 -15.51
CA THR A 56 -10.80 2.01 -16.14
C THR A 56 -9.67 1.00 -15.94
N ALA A 57 -8.41 1.42 -16.10
CA ALA A 57 -7.27 0.54 -15.88
C ALA A 57 -7.09 0.19 -14.41
N ASN A 58 -7.29 1.15 -13.49
CA ASN A 58 -7.26 0.91 -12.05
C ASN A 58 -8.33 -0.11 -11.63
N ASN A 59 -9.57 0.02 -12.13
CA ASN A 59 -10.62 -0.93 -11.79
C ASN A 59 -10.32 -2.34 -12.31
N ALA A 60 -9.83 -2.46 -13.55
CA ALA A 60 -9.46 -3.75 -14.13
C ALA A 60 -8.21 -4.38 -13.46
N GLU A 61 -7.31 -3.55 -12.93
CA GLU A 61 -6.12 -4.00 -12.19
C GLU A 61 -6.48 -4.73 -10.89
N VAL A 62 -7.52 -4.27 -10.18
CA VAL A 62 -7.96 -4.90 -8.93
C VAL A 62 -8.29 -6.37 -9.14
N GLU A 63 -9.10 -6.72 -10.16
CA GLU A 63 -9.41 -8.12 -10.45
C GLU A 63 -8.21 -8.87 -11.05
N GLY A 64 -7.43 -8.20 -11.90
CA GLY A 64 -6.19 -8.77 -12.44
C GLY A 64 -5.23 -9.20 -11.34
N SER A 65 -5.17 -8.43 -10.24
CA SER A 65 -4.32 -8.69 -9.08
C SER A 65 -4.75 -9.92 -8.26
N LEU A 66 -6.00 -10.35 -8.41
CA LEU A 66 -6.53 -11.55 -7.76
C LEU A 66 -6.15 -12.83 -8.50
N ILE A 67 -5.78 -12.76 -9.79
CA ILE A 67 -5.37 -13.93 -10.57
C ILE A 67 -4.13 -14.61 -9.94
N PRO A 68 -2.97 -13.95 -9.78
CA PRO A 68 -1.81 -14.57 -9.14
C PRO A 68 -2.06 -14.87 -7.65
N LEU A 69 -2.94 -14.09 -7.00
CA LEU A 69 -3.31 -14.35 -5.60
C LEU A 69 -3.99 -15.71 -5.47
N LEU A 70 -5.07 -15.94 -6.21
CA LEU A 70 -5.88 -17.15 -6.10
C LEU A 70 -5.15 -18.37 -6.64
N THR A 71 -4.36 -18.21 -7.70
CA THR A 71 -3.69 -19.34 -8.38
C THR A 71 -2.33 -19.69 -7.79
N LEU A 72 -1.55 -18.70 -7.33
CA LEU A 72 -0.19 -18.90 -6.84
C LEU A 72 0.00 -18.54 -5.36
N GLY A 73 -1.00 -17.92 -4.72
CA GLY A 73 -0.85 -17.38 -3.37
C GLY A 73 -0.01 -16.10 -3.31
N ILE A 74 0.22 -15.45 -4.46
CA ILE A 74 1.10 -14.27 -4.57
C ILE A 74 0.24 -13.04 -4.91
N PRO A 75 0.10 -12.05 -4.02
CA PRO A 75 -0.71 -10.86 -4.29
C PRO A 75 -0.14 -10.02 -5.44
N GLY A 76 -1.00 -9.65 -6.40
CA GLY A 76 -0.67 -8.72 -7.47
C GLY A 76 -0.47 -7.27 -6.98
N ALA A 77 -1.20 -6.89 -5.94
CA ALA A 77 -1.27 -5.53 -5.42
C ALA A 77 -1.39 -5.50 -3.89
N PRO A 78 -1.12 -4.35 -3.23
CA PRO A 78 -1.30 -4.21 -1.78
C PRO A 78 -2.73 -4.55 -1.30
N GLN A 79 -3.75 -4.20 -2.09
CA GLN A 79 -5.16 -4.50 -1.78
C GLN A 79 -5.44 -6.01 -1.84
N ALA A 80 -4.86 -6.71 -2.83
CA ALA A 80 -4.93 -8.17 -2.92
C ALA A 80 -4.25 -8.85 -1.72
N ALA A 81 -3.23 -8.24 -1.13
CA ALA A 81 -2.55 -8.77 0.04
C ALA A 81 -3.45 -8.69 1.30
N VAL A 82 -4.26 -7.64 1.42
CA VAL A 82 -5.30 -7.56 2.47
C VAL A 82 -6.34 -8.67 2.27
N MET A 83 -6.78 -8.88 1.02
CA MET A 83 -7.69 -9.99 0.67
C MET A 83 -7.07 -11.36 0.98
N PHE A 84 -5.77 -11.55 0.73
CA PHE A 84 -5.04 -12.77 1.12
C PHE A 84 -5.21 -13.05 2.62
N GLY A 85 -4.98 -12.04 3.46
CA GLY A 85 -5.17 -12.14 4.90
C GLY A 85 -6.61 -12.53 5.28
N ALA A 86 -7.61 -11.90 4.64
CA ALA A 86 -9.02 -12.22 4.87
C ALA A 86 -9.38 -13.66 4.47
N LEU A 87 -8.87 -14.16 3.34
CA LEU A 87 -9.07 -15.54 2.89
C LEU A 87 -8.45 -16.54 3.86
N LEU A 88 -7.24 -16.27 4.36
CA LEU A 88 -6.59 -17.11 5.37
C LEU A 88 -7.38 -17.15 6.68
N LEU A 89 -7.97 -16.02 7.12
CA LEU A 89 -8.84 -15.98 8.29
C LEU A 89 -10.11 -16.83 8.10
N GLN A 90 -10.60 -16.94 6.88
CA GLN A 90 -11.72 -17.81 6.50
C GLN A 90 -11.30 -19.27 6.28
N GLY A 91 -10.03 -19.62 6.54
CA GLY A 91 -9.49 -20.97 6.33
C GLY A 91 -9.22 -21.32 4.86
N LEU A 92 -9.40 -20.38 3.93
CA LEU A 92 -9.08 -20.56 2.52
C LEU A 92 -7.60 -20.27 2.31
N ARG A 93 -6.89 -21.21 1.68
CA ARG A 93 -5.46 -21.09 1.38
C ARG A 93 -5.25 -20.86 -0.12
N PRO A 94 -5.07 -19.61 -0.57
CA PRO A 94 -4.88 -19.29 -1.99
C PRO A 94 -3.67 -20.03 -2.57
N GLY A 95 -3.82 -20.50 -3.81
CA GLY A 95 -2.86 -21.39 -4.47
C GLY A 95 -3.55 -22.45 -5.33
N PRO A 96 -2.79 -23.34 -5.99
CA PRO A 96 -3.35 -24.33 -6.92
C PRO A 96 -4.32 -25.31 -6.25
N GLU A 97 -4.15 -25.57 -4.95
CA GLU A 97 -5.03 -26.41 -4.16
C GLU A 97 -6.44 -25.84 -3.99
N LEU A 98 -6.59 -24.51 -4.11
CA LEU A 98 -7.90 -23.87 -4.05
C LEU A 98 -8.80 -24.34 -5.21
N PHE A 99 -8.22 -24.77 -6.33
CA PHE A 99 -8.95 -25.27 -7.49
C PHE A 99 -9.09 -26.80 -7.51
N ARG A 100 -8.78 -27.49 -6.41
CA ARG A 100 -8.86 -28.96 -6.28
C ARG A 100 -9.82 -29.38 -5.18
N GLY A 101 -10.46 -30.54 -5.36
CA GLY A 101 -11.36 -31.15 -4.37
C GLY A 101 -12.49 -30.20 -3.94
N HIS A 102 -12.78 -30.16 -2.64
CA HIS A 102 -13.81 -29.29 -2.04
C HIS A 102 -13.48 -27.79 -2.14
N GLY A 103 -12.20 -27.43 -2.35
CA GLY A 103 -11.81 -26.03 -2.55
C GLY A 103 -12.35 -25.44 -3.85
N ALA A 104 -12.54 -26.28 -4.87
CA ALA A 104 -12.94 -25.82 -6.21
C ALA A 104 -14.33 -25.16 -6.19
N GLU A 105 -15.30 -25.77 -5.50
CA GLU A 105 -16.67 -25.23 -5.42
C GLU A 105 -16.69 -23.85 -4.75
N ILE A 106 -15.98 -23.69 -3.63
CA ILE A 106 -15.86 -22.40 -2.93
C ILE A 106 -15.17 -21.36 -3.82
N THR A 107 -14.12 -21.77 -4.53
CA THR A 107 -13.35 -20.89 -5.41
C THR A 107 -14.16 -20.39 -6.59
N TYR A 108 -14.87 -21.28 -7.30
CA TYR A 108 -15.72 -20.88 -8.41
C TYR A 108 -16.91 -20.04 -7.94
N THR A 109 -17.47 -20.34 -6.78
CA THR A 109 -18.52 -19.52 -6.15
C THR A 109 -17.99 -18.13 -5.79
N PHE A 110 -16.77 -18.06 -5.25
CA PHE A 110 -16.11 -16.79 -4.97
C PHE A 110 -15.86 -15.99 -6.25
N ILE A 111 -15.34 -16.61 -7.31
CA ILE A 111 -15.14 -15.96 -8.62
C ILE A 111 -16.47 -15.45 -9.19
N LEU A 112 -17.54 -16.26 -9.12
CA LEU A 112 -18.87 -15.84 -9.54
C LEU A 112 -19.38 -14.67 -8.68
N SER A 113 -19.13 -14.69 -7.38
CA SER A 113 -19.49 -13.59 -6.47
C SER A 113 -18.76 -12.30 -6.80
N LEU A 114 -17.49 -12.36 -7.24
CA LEU A 114 -16.75 -11.19 -7.72
C LEU A 114 -17.37 -10.61 -8.99
N PHE A 115 -17.80 -11.48 -9.92
CA PHE A 115 -18.51 -11.04 -11.11
C PHE A 115 -19.84 -10.34 -10.76
N LEU A 116 -20.63 -10.93 -9.86
CA LEU A 116 -21.87 -10.30 -9.36
C LEU A 116 -21.58 -9.00 -8.59
N ALA A 117 -20.51 -8.96 -7.79
CA ALA A 117 -20.10 -7.78 -7.06
C ALA A 117 -19.76 -6.62 -8.00
N ASN A 118 -19.18 -6.90 -9.18
CA ASN A 118 -18.95 -5.89 -10.20
C ASN A 118 -20.22 -5.36 -10.85
N ILE A 119 -21.22 -6.21 -11.08
CA ILE A 119 -22.54 -5.75 -11.52
C ILE A 119 -23.16 -4.85 -10.46
N ALA A 120 -23.12 -5.26 -9.19
CA ALA A 120 -23.60 -4.45 -8.07
C ALA A 120 -22.83 -3.12 -7.95
N MET A 121 -21.51 -3.15 -8.08
CA MET A 121 -20.64 -1.96 -8.06
C MET A 121 -20.99 -1.02 -9.21
N PHE A 122 -21.23 -1.54 -10.41
CA PHE A 122 -21.68 -0.73 -11.55
C PHE A 122 -23.01 -0.03 -11.24
N LEU A 123 -24.00 -0.75 -10.72
CA LEU A 123 -25.29 -0.15 -10.36
C LEU A 123 -25.13 0.91 -9.27
N MET A 124 -24.40 0.60 -8.20
CA MET A 124 -24.11 1.53 -7.11
C MET A 124 -23.33 2.76 -7.60
N GLY A 125 -22.35 2.57 -8.48
CA GLY A 125 -21.57 3.63 -9.11
C GLY A 125 -22.42 4.52 -10.00
N PHE A 126 -23.26 3.93 -10.84
CA PHE A 126 -24.14 4.64 -11.76
C PHE A 126 -25.15 5.52 -11.01
N PHE A 127 -25.92 4.93 -10.07
CA PHE A 127 -26.92 5.66 -9.29
C PHE A 127 -26.31 6.57 -8.22
N GLY A 128 -25.18 6.18 -7.64
CA GLY A 128 -24.51 6.90 -6.55
C GLY A 128 -23.48 7.94 -6.99
N SER A 129 -23.12 8.00 -8.27
CA SER A 129 -22.06 8.88 -8.82
C SER A 129 -22.14 10.32 -8.32
N ARG A 130 -23.35 10.90 -8.26
CA ARG A 130 -23.58 12.27 -7.76
C ARG A 130 -23.28 12.42 -6.26
N ILE A 131 -23.57 11.41 -5.46
CA ILE A 131 -23.28 11.39 -4.03
C ILE A 131 -21.77 11.25 -3.81
N TYR A 132 -21.13 10.33 -4.53
CA TYR A 132 -19.68 10.11 -4.43
C TYR A 132 -18.88 11.32 -4.88
N ALA A 133 -19.29 11.98 -5.97
CA ALA A 133 -18.67 13.22 -6.43
C ALA A 133 -18.75 14.35 -5.37
N ARG A 134 -19.83 14.39 -4.58
CA ARG A 134 -19.94 15.31 -3.44
C ARG A 134 -19.07 14.89 -2.26
N ALA A 135 -18.94 13.58 -2.02
CA ALA A 135 -18.07 13.05 -0.97
C ALA A 135 -16.59 13.42 -1.18
N LEU A 136 -16.13 13.57 -2.44
CA LEU A 136 -14.79 14.07 -2.76
C LEU A 136 -14.54 15.50 -2.28
N ASN A 137 -15.59 16.29 -2.05
CA ASN A 137 -15.50 17.64 -1.49
C ASN A 137 -15.58 17.67 0.05
N LEU A 138 -15.61 16.50 0.71
CA LEU A 138 -15.60 16.46 2.17
C LEU A 138 -14.28 17.04 2.69
N PRO A 139 -14.37 17.96 3.67
CA PRO A 139 -13.18 18.63 4.13
C PRO A 139 -12.31 17.67 4.97
N GLN A 140 -10.99 17.77 4.78
CA GLN A 140 -10.01 16.85 5.38
C GLN A 140 -10.12 16.74 6.92
N HIS A 141 -10.53 17.81 7.60
CA HIS A 141 -10.71 17.82 9.06
C HIS A 141 -11.80 16.87 9.57
N LEU A 142 -12.78 16.49 8.73
CA LEU A 142 -13.76 15.45 9.06
C LEU A 142 -13.30 14.07 8.60
N LEU A 143 -12.58 14.00 7.48
CA LEU A 143 -12.17 12.74 6.88
C LEU A 143 -11.11 12.02 7.73
N VAL A 144 -10.12 12.76 8.25
CA VAL A 144 -9.04 12.20 9.08
C VAL A 144 -9.54 11.45 10.32
N PRO A 145 -10.38 12.03 11.20
CA PRO A 145 -10.86 11.32 12.38
C PRO A 145 -11.77 10.12 12.05
N VAL A 146 -12.57 10.18 10.98
CA VAL A 146 -13.36 9.02 10.52
C VAL A 146 -12.45 7.87 10.09
N VAL A 147 -11.43 8.14 9.28
CA VAL A 147 -10.46 7.13 8.82
C VAL A 147 -9.66 6.55 9.98
N LEU A 148 -9.28 7.37 10.96
CA LEU A 148 -8.60 6.91 12.16
C LEU A 148 -9.49 5.97 12.98
N ALA A 149 -10.76 6.33 13.18
CA ALA A 149 -11.73 5.48 13.88
C ALA A 149 -11.95 4.16 13.13
N LEU A 150 -12.17 4.19 11.81
CA LEU A 150 -12.29 2.98 10.98
C LEU A 150 -11.06 2.08 11.06
N SER A 151 -9.86 2.66 11.08
CA SER A 151 -8.61 1.91 11.25
C SER A 151 -8.54 1.20 12.60
N VAL A 152 -8.97 1.85 13.68
CA VAL A 152 -9.06 1.23 15.01
C VAL A 152 -10.08 0.10 15.02
N VAL A 153 -11.29 0.33 14.49
CA VAL A 153 -12.34 -0.70 14.40
C VAL A 153 -11.85 -1.89 13.58
N GLY A 154 -11.28 -1.65 12.40
CA GLY A 154 -10.78 -2.71 11.52
C GLY A 154 -9.66 -3.53 12.14
N SER A 155 -8.75 -2.88 12.86
CA SER A 155 -7.67 -3.57 13.56
C SER A 155 -8.16 -4.38 14.77
N PHE A 156 -9.23 -3.95 15.43
CA PHE A 156 -9.79 -4.63 16.59
C PHE A 156 -10.73 -5.78 16.19
N ALA A 157 -11.45 -5.64 15.07
CA ALA A 157 -12.51 -6.56 14.64
C ALA A 157 -12.07 -8.01 14.45
N GLY A 158 -10.80 -8.27 14.14
CA GLY A 158 -10.29 -9.62 13.90
C GLY A 158 -10.15 -10.47 15.16
N ARG A 159 -9.48 -9.94 16.20
CA ARG A 159 -9.15 -10.69 17.43
C ARG A 159 -9.68 -10.08 18.72
N GLY A 160 -10.35 -8.92 18.64
CA GLY A 160 -10.75 -8.16 19.83
C GLY A 160 -9.56 -7.70 20.68
N SER A 161 -8.38 -7.52 20.07
CA SER A 161 -7.12 -7.28 20.78
C SER A 161 -6.71 -5.81 20.69
N SER A 162 -6.50 -5.18 21.86
CA SER A 162 -5.93 -3.82 21.95
C SER A 162 -4.48 -3.75 21.49
N LEU A 163 -3.76 -4.87 21.55
CA LEU A 163 -2.41 -4.99 21.03
C LEU A 163 -2.40 -4.84 19.50
N ASP A 164 -3.43 -5.32 18.79
CA ASP A 164 -3.50 -5.19 17.34
C ASP A 164 -3.67 -3.72 16.94
N VAL A 165 -4.51 -2.98 17.68
CA VAL A 165 -4.69 -1.53 17.52
C VAL A 165 -3.37 -0.78 17.79
N THR A 166 -2.60 -1.23 18.78
CA THR A 166 -1.29 -0.64 19.09
C THR A 166 -0.28 -0.90 17.97
N ILE A 167 -0.23 -2.13 17.43
CA ILE A 167 0.61 -2.47 16.27
C ILE A 167 0.20 -1.64 15.05
N MET A 168 -1.10 -1.52 14.79
CA MET A 168 -1.63 -0.70 13.69
C MET A 168 -1.14 0.75 13.79
N LEU A 169 -1.20 1.35 14.99
CA LEU A 169 -0.71 2.71 15.21
C LEU A 169 0.81 2.80 15.00
N LEU A 170 1.59 1.88 15.58
CA LEU A 170 3.05 1.88 15.44
C LEU A 170 3.47 1.74 13.98
N LEU A 171 2.88 0.80 13.24
CA LEU A 171 3.13 0.62 11.81
C LEU A 171 2.69 1.84 11.00
N GLY A 172 1.55 2.46 11.34
CA GLY A 172 1.10 3.71 10.72
C GLY A 172 2.06 4.87 10.93
N LEU A 173 2.61 5.03 12.13
CA LEU A 173 3.61 6.04 12.45
C LEU A 173 4.94 5.77 11.74
N LEU A 174 5.37 4.51 11.68
CA LEU A 174 6.55 4.10 10.91
C LEU A 174 6.36 4.37 9.42
N ALA A 175 5.18 4.07 8.87
CA ALA A 175 4.85 4.35 7.48
C ALA A 175 4.81 5.86 7.19
N TYR A 176 4.24 6.65 8.09
CA TYR A 176 4.25 8.12 8.01
C TYR A 176 5.69 8.68 8.04
N GLY A 177 6.55 8.15 8.90
CA GLY A 177 7.98 8.47 8.92
C GLY A 177 8.68 8.05 7.62
N GLY A 178 8.36 6.86 7.11
CA GLY A 178 8.86 6.30 5.85
C GLY A 178 8.53 7.17 4.65
N GLN A 179 7.32 7.74 4.58
CA GLN A 179 6.94 8.66 3.51
C GLN A 179 7.87 9.89 3.42
N LYS A 180 8.41 10.37 4.55
CA LYS A 180 9.37 11.50 4.57
C LYS A 180 10.71 11.14 3.93
N VAL A 181 11.05 9.86 3.86
CA VAL A 181 12.21 9.32 3.14
C VAL A 181 11.77 8.62 1.85
N ALA A 182 10.64 9.02 1.25
CA ALA A 182 10.12 8.47 -0.01
C ALA A 182 9.86 6.95 -0.03
N LEU A 183 9.71 6.32 1.15
CA LEU A 183 9.22 4.95 1.25
C LEU A 183 7.69 4.97 1.18
N SER A 184 7.14 4.33 0.14
CA SER A 184 5.70 4.15 0.03
C SER A 184 5.23 3.08 1.02
N PRO A 185 4.11 3.29 1.76
CA PRO A 185 3.56 2.27 2.65
C PRO A 185 3.13 0.98 1.94
N ALA A 186 2.73 1.08 0.67
CA ALA A 186 2.22 -0.05 -0.10
C ALA A 186 3.25 -1.19 -0.28
N PRO A 187 4.48 -0.94 -0.74
CA PRO A 187 5.55 -1.94 -0.76
C PRO A 187 5.90 -2.53 0.61
N ILE A 188 5.82 -1.73 1.69
CA ILE A 188 6.09 -2.20 3.05
C ILE A 188 5.04 -3.25 3.45
N ALA A 189 3.75 -2.94 3.25
CA ALA A 189 2.67 -3.87 3.54
C ALA A 189 2.81 -5.17 2.72
N LEU A 190 3.13 -5.05 1.43
CA LEU A 190 3.35 -6.22 0.57
C LEU A 190 4.54 -7.05 1.05
N GLY A 191 5.65 -6.43 1.45
CA GLY A 191 6.82 -7.11 2.01
C GLY A 191 6.52 -7.85 3.32
N VAL A 192 5.73 -7.27 4.22
CA VAL A 192 5.31 -7.91 5.47
C VAL A 192 4.47 -9.16 5.21
N ILE A 193 3.60 -9.13 4.20
CA ILE A 193 2.73 -10.25 3.85
C ILE A 193 3.50 -11.33 3.07
N LEU A 194 4.33 -10.92 2.10
CA LEU A 194 5.10 -11.83 1.26
C LEU A 194 6.31 -12.44 1.97
N GLY A 195 6.94 -11.75 2.92
CA GLY A 195 8.14 -12.21 3.60
C GLY A 195 8.00 -13.64 4.16
N PRO A 196 6.99 -13.92 5.01
CA PRO A 196 6.75 -15.27 5.52
C PRO A 196 6.38 -16.32 4.45
N ILE A 197 5.83 -15.90 3.31
CA ILE A 197 5.50 -16.80 2.19
C ILE A 197 6.79 -17.19 1.47
N ILE A 198 7.64 -16.22 1.18
CA ILE A 198 8.94 -16.42 0.52
C ILE A 198 9.84 -17.25 1.42
N GLU A 199 9.90 -16.96 2.73
CA GLU A 199 10.70 -17.72 3.69
C GLU A 199 10.30 -19.20 3.69
N ARG A 200 9.00 -19.49 3.81
CA ARG A 200 8.48 -20.86 3.77
C ARG A 200 8.80 -21.55 2.45
N GLY A 201 8.53 -20.89 1.32
CA GLY A 201 8.83 -21.45 0.00
C GLY A 201 10.31 -21.70 -0.23
N LEU A 202 11.19 -20.84 0.30
CA LEU A 202 12.64 -21.03 0.23
C LEU A 202 13.07 -22.22 1.08
N VAL A 203 12.62 -22.30 2.34
CA VAL A 203 12.94 -23.40 3.26
C VAL A 203 12.45 -24.74 2.67
N GLU A 204 11.21 -24.80 2.18
CA GLU A 204 10.66 -25.99 1.52
C GLU A 204 11.49 -26.39 0.29
N SER A 205 11.88 -25.43 -0.55
CA SER A 205 12.72 -25.69 -1.73
C SER A 205 14.11 -26.19 -1.34
N MET A 206 14.69 -25.67 -0.26
CA MET A 206 15.98 -26.11 0.27
C MET A 206 15.91 -27.53 0.85
N MET A 207 14.86 -27.86 1.59
CA MET A 207 14.64 -29.21 2.11
C MET A 207 14.47 -30.22 0.96
N LEU A 208 13.69 -29.87 -0.07
CA LEU A 208 13.55 -30.69 -1.27
C LEU A 208 14.88 -30.87 -2.01
N SER A 209 15.68 -29.81 -2.10
CA SER A 209 17.02 -29.84 -2.71
C SER A 209 17.97 -30.76 -1.94
N GLN A 210 17.94 -30.73 -0.59
CA GLN A 210 18.73 -31.64 0.24
C GLN A 210 18.31 -33.09 0.04
N ALA A 211 16.99 -33.36 -0.06
CA ALA A 211 16.48 -34.69 -0.31
C ALA A 211 16.80 -35.24 -1.71
N THR A 212 16.86 -34.37 -2.73
CA THR A 212 17.14 -34.75 -4.12
C THR A 212 18.61 -34.66 -4.52
N GLY A 213 19.47 -34.10 -3.65
CA GLY A 213 20.91 -34.00 -3.84
C GLY A 213 21.37 -32.93 -4.85
N SER A 214 20.46 -32.12 -5.40
CA SER A 214 20.82 -31.09 -6.38
C SER A 214 19.84 -29.90 -6.45
N LEU A 215 20.28 -28.74 -5.95
CA LEU A 215 19.54 -27.47 -6.05
C LEU A 215 19.41 -27.01 -7.51
N THR A 216 20.47 -27.17 -8.30
CA THR A 216 20.50 -26.76 -9.71
C THR A 216 19.56 -27.65 -10.54
N GLY A 217 19.52 -28.94 -10.22
CA GLY A 217 18.55 -29.87 -10.79
C GLY A 217 17.13 -29.41 -10.52
N LEU A 218 16.78 -29.10 -9.26
CA LEU A 218 15.42 -28.68 -8.90
C LEU A 218 14.98 -27.38 -9.59
N LEU A 219 15.86 -26.37 -9.66
CA LEU A 219 15.54 -25.04 -10.16
C LEU A 219 15.52 -24.94 -11.69
N PHE A 220 16.44 -25.62 -12.39
CA PHE A 220 16.63 -25.45 -13.84
C PHE A 220 16.03 -26.59 -14.68
N THR A 221 15.57 -27.69 -14.10
CA THR A 221 14.95 -28.78 -14.89
C THR A 221 13.44 -28.61 -15.07
N ARG A 222 12.77 -27.86 -14.18
CA ARG A 222 11.32 -27.67 -14.23
C ARG A 222 10.95 -26.50 -15.15
N PRO A 223 10.14 -26.68 -16.20
CA PRO A 223 9.80 -25.63 -17.15
C PRO A 223 9.19 -24.38 -16.51
N ILE A 224 8.29 -24.57 -15.54
CA ILE A 224 7.65 -23.45 -14.82
C ILE A 224 8.68 -22.67 -13.99
N SER A 225 9.61 -23.38 -13.33
CA SER A 225 10.68 -22.75 -12.54
C SER A 225 11.59 -21.91 -13.44
N LEU A 226 12.00 -22.45 -14.60
CA LEU A 226 12.79 -21.71 -15.58
C LEU A 226 12.08 -20.44 -16.06
N ILE A 227 10.79 -20.54 -16.41
CA ILE A 227 10.00 -19.37 -16.85
C ILE A 227 9.97 -18.32 -15.74
N LEU A 228 9.69 -18.71 -14.50
CA LEU A 228 9.65 -17.79 -13.36
C LEU A 228 11.02 -17.15 -13.11
N ILE A 229 12.11 -17.92 -13.15
CA ILE A 229 13.48 -17.38 -13.01
C ILE A 229 13.77 -16.35 -14.10
N ILE A 230 13.45 -16.66 -15.37
CA ILE A 230 13.65 -15.74 -16.48
C ILE A 230 12.83 -14.45 -16.26
N LEU A 231 11.55 -14.57 -15.90
CA LEU A 231 10.70 -13.42 -15.63
C LEU A 231 11.21 -12.59 -14.44
N THR A 232 11.69 -13.21 -13.38
CA THR A 232 12.28 -12.52 -12.23
C THR A 232 13.56 -11.78 -12.63
N VAL A 233 14.45 -12.40 -13.40
CA VAL A 233 15.70 -11.77 -13.87
C VAL A 233 15.39 -10.62 -14.83
N LEU A 234 14.43 -10.78 -15.75
CA LEU A 234 14.01 -9.72 -16.65
C LEU A 234 13.35 -8.57 -15.89
N SER A 235 12.39 -8.86 -15.01
CA SER A 235 11.66 -7.87 -14.23
C SER A 235 12.58 -7.09 -13.27
N GLY A 236 13.46 -7.79 -12.52
CA GLY A 236 14.40 -7.16 -11.59
C GLY A 236 15.59 -6.49 -12.29
N GLY A 237 16.04 -7.05 -13.41
CA GLY A 237 17.16 -6.53 -14.19
C GLY A 237 16.78 -5.33 -15.06
N TRP A 238 15.51 -5.22 -15.48
CA TRP A 238 15.05 -4.15 -16.36
C TRP A 238 15.17 -2.74 -15.76
N PRO A 239 14.74 -2.45 -14.50
CA PRO A 239 14.97 -1.15 -13.87
C PRO A 239 16.45 -0.78 -13.79
N ILE A 240 17.32 -1.76 -13.50
CA ILE A 240 18.77 -1.56 -13.41
C ILE A 240 19.32 -1.20 -14.80
N PHE A 241 18.99 -1.99 -15.82
CA PHE A 241 19.39 -1.76 -17.20
C PHE A 241 18.85 -0.42 -17.75
N ALA A 242 17.59 -0.12 -17.49
CA ALA A 242 16.94 1.14 -17.86
C ALA A 242 17.65 2.33 -17.20
N ALA A 243 17.99 2.25 -15.92
CA ALA A 243 18.76 3.28 -15.22
C ALA A 243 20.18 3.47 -15.81
N PHE A 244 20.85 2.38 -16.23
CA PHE A 244 22.13 2.45 -16.94
C PHE A 244 21.99 3.10 -18.33
N ARG A 245 20.89 2.84 -19.04
CA ARG A 245 20.60 3.43 -20.36
C ARG A 245 20.19 4.91 -20.23
N GLU A 246 19.45 5.25 -19.19
CA GLU A 246 19.02 6.61 -18.87
C GLU A 246 20.20 7.49 -18.44
N LYS A 247 21.24 6.94 -17.81
CA LYS A 247 22.53 7.64 -17.62
C LYS A 247 23.14 8.14 -18.94
N ARG A 248 22.91 7.48 -20.09
CA ARG A 248 23.38 7.98 -21.40
C ARG A 248 22.53 9.16 -21.90
N ARG A 249 21.21 9.15 -21.65
CA ARG A 249 20.29 10.26 -22.00
C ARG A 249 20.43 11.46 -21.07
N LEU A 250 20.59 11.24 -19.76
CA LEU A 250 20.82 12.30 -18.77
C LEU A 250 22.20 12.95 -18.93
N ARG A 251 23.22 12.22 -19.42
CA ARG A 251 24.50 12.84 -19.83
C ARG A 251 24.33 13.77 -21.04
N ALA A 252 23.45 13.43 -21.99
CA ALA A 252 23.10 14.30 -23.11
C ALA A 252 22.20 15.48 -22.68
N ALA A 253 21.30 15.30 -21.69
CA ALA A 253 20.46 16.37 -21.14
C ALA A 253 21.20 17.28 -20.14
N ALA A 254 22.23 16.77 -19.45
CA ALA A 254 23.12 17.55 -18.61
C ALA A 254 24.00 18.51 -19.43
N GLN A 255 24.31 18.16 -20.69
CA GLN A 255 24.87 19.10 -21.68
C GLN A 255 23.87 20.21 -22.08
N ALA A 256 22.57 20.02 -21.82
CA ALA A 256 21.50 20.99 -22.06
C ALA A 256 21.01 21.72 -20.79
N GLY A 257 21.74 21.63 -19.67
CA GLY A 257 21.52 22.49 -18.48
C GLY A 257 20.36 22.11 -17.56
N ALA A 258 19.68 20.97 -17.76
CA ALA A 258 18.59 20.54 -16.87
C ALA A 258 19.14 19.99 -15.54
N ARG A 259 18.90 20.72 -14.45
CA ARG A 259 19.29 20.33 -13.08
C ARG A 259 18.23 19.42 -12.46
N VAL A 260 18.63 18.21 -12.06
CA VAL A 260 17.75 17.27 -11.34
C VAL A 260 18.22 17.18 -9.88
N HIS A 261 17.33 17.57 -8.96
CA HIS A 261 17.57 17.59 -7.51
C HIS A 261 17.04 16.32 -6.86
N SER A 262 17.76 15.75 -5.89
CA SER A 262 17.18 14.80 -4.92
C SER A 262 18.08 14.65 -3.69
N THR A 263 17.79 15.40 -2.63
CA THR A 263 18.44 15.25 -1.31
C THR A 263 17.92 14.02 -0.55
N SER A 264 16.79 13.46 -0.98
CA SER A 264 16.14 12.28 -0.41
C SER A 264 17.04 11.03 -0.46
N ASN A 265 17.83 10.88 -1.53
CA ASN A 265 18.68 9.70 -1.75
C ASN A 265 19.73 9.47 -0.65
N LEU A 266 20.22 10.53 -0.01
CA LEU A 266 21.24 10.42 1.05
C LEU A 266 20.65 9.80 2.32
N TRP A 267 19.52 10.33 2.79
CA TRP A 267 18.85 9.85 3.99
C TRP A 267 18.32 8.42 3.82
N ILE A 268 17.79 8.10 2.64
CA ILE A 268 17.37 6.74 2.28
C ILE A 268 18.56 5.79 2.32
N GLY A 269 19.67 6.15 1.67
CA GLY A 269 20.88 5.31 1.65
C GLY A 269 21.45 5.07 3.06
N CYS A 270 21.54 6.10 3.90
CA CYS A 270 22.04 5.93 5.27
C CYS A 270 21.12 5.07 6.14
N SER A 271 19.81 5.33 6.12
CA SER A 271 18.85 4.55 6.91
C SER A 271 18.79 3.09 6.48
N ALA A 272 18.78 2.81 5.18
CA ALA A 272 18.81 1.46 4.64
C ALA A 272 20.10 0.70 5.00
N LEU A 273 21.26 1.35 5.02
CA LEU A 273 22.51 0.73 5.48
C LEU A 273 22.49 0.38 6.97
N VAL A 274 21.94 1.26 7.80
CA VAL A 274 21.80 0.99 9.24
C VAL A 274 20.90 -0.22 9.47
N ILE A 275 19.74 -0.27 8.80
CA ILE A 275 18.82 -1.41 8.89
C ILE A 275 19.53 -2.69 8.43
N ALA A 276 20.18 -2.68 7.26
CA ALA A 276 20.91 -3.83 6.75
C ALA A 276 22.02 -4.31 7.71
N GLY A 277 22.74 -3.37 8.35
CA GLY A 277 23.77 -3.69 9.34
C GLY A 277 23.21 -4.33 10.62
N ILE A 278 22.10 -3.79 11.14
CA ILE A 278 21.40 -4.35 12.31
C ILE A 278 20.90 -5.76 11.99
N THR A 279 20.22 -5.94 10.86
CA THR A 279 19.74 -7.26 10.41
C THR A 279 20.89 -8.26 10.27
N TRP A 280 22.01 -7.85 9.67
CA TRP A 280 23.18 -8.73 9.54
C TRP A 280 23.78 -9.11 10.90
N TRP A 281 23.84 -8.16 11.83
CA TRP A 281 24.33 -8.38 13.19
C TRP A 281 23.46 -9.38 13.96
N GLU A 282 22.14 -9.23 13.92
CA GLU A 282 21.21 -10.14 14.61
C GLU A 282 21.26 -11.58 14.05
N LEU A 283 21.65 -11.75 12.79
CA LEU A 283 21.66 -13.05 12.11
C LEU A 283 22.98 -13.84 12.25
N GLN A 284 23.98 -13.34 12.97
CA GLN A 284 25.29 -14.02 13.08
C GLN A 284 25.22 -15.36 13.84
N GLY A 285 24.25 -15.52 14.75
CA GLY A 285 24.05 -16.75 15.54
C GLY A 285 22.91 -17.64 15.06
N VAL A 286 22.27 -17.31 13.93
CA VAL A 286 21.09 -18.04 13.42
C VAL A 286 21.52 -19.08 12.39
N ASP A 287 20.87 -20.25 12.43
CA ASP A 287 21.11 -21.34 11.48
C ASP A 287 21.03 -20.87 10.01
N LEU A 288 21.81 -21.52 9.15
CA LEU A 288 21.93 -21.10 7.75
C LEU A 288 20.58 -21.18 7.03
N GLN A 289 19.76 -22.20 7.28
CA GLN A 289 18.49 -22.38 6.57
C GLN A 289 17.47 -21.28 6.88
N SER A 290 17.42 -20.82 8.13
CA SER A 290 16.50 -19.77 8.59
C SER A 290 17.03 -18.35 8.40
N SER A 291 18.28 -18.20 7.96
CA SER A 291 18.94 -16.88 7.84
C SER A 291 19.25 -16.47 6.40
N ILE A 292 19.09 -17.35 5.40
CA ILE A 292 19.42 -17.04 4.00
C ILE A 292 18.60 -15.87 3.48
N LEU A 293 17.27 -15.91 3.56
CA LEU A 293 16.43 -14.85 3.00
C LEU A 293 16.69 -13.50 3.71
N PRO A 294 16.69 -13.41 5.05
CA PRO A 294 17.03 -12.17 5.75
C PRO A 294 18.43 -11.64 5.39
N LYS A 295 19.44 -12.51 5.26
CA LYS A 295 20.81 -12.13 4.85
C LYS A 295 20.83 -11.61 3.41
N VAL A 296 20.14 -12.26 2.48
CA VAL A 296 20.04 -11.81 1.07
C VAL A 296 19.33 -10.46 0.98
N CYS A 297 18.22 -10.27 1.71
CA CYS A 297 17.54 -8.98 1.79
C CYS A 297 18.45 -7.88 2.34
N ALA A 298 19.20 -8.14 3.42
CA ALA A 298 20.16 -7.20 3.99
C ALA A 298 21.28 -6.84 2.99
N MET A 299 21.82 -7.81 2.27
CA MET A 299 22.84 -7.58 1.23
C MET A 299 22.31 -6.74 0.06
N LEU A 300 21.13 -7.07 -0.46
CA LEU A 300 20.49 -6.30 -1.55
C LEU A 300 20.18 -4.88 -1.10
N MET A 301 19.66 -4.71 0.11
CA MET A 301 19.37 -3.41 0.71
C MET A 301 20.65 -2.57 0.85
N ALA A 302 21.74 -3.17 1.33
CA ALA A 302 23.04 -2.50 1.42
C ALA A 302 23.59 -2.11 0.05
N ALA A 303 23.49 -2.99 -0.96
CA ALA A 303 23.95 -2.71 -2.33
C ALA A 303 23.18 -1.53 -2.97
N VAL A 304 21.85 -1.53 -2.86
CA VAL A 304 21.01 -0.41 -3.34
C VAL A 304 21.34 0.88 -2.59
N ALA A 305 21.49 0.79 -1.27
CA ALA A 305 21.82 1.93 -0.43
C ALA A 305 23.18 2.56 -0.77
N LEU A 306 24.21 1.74 -1.00
CA LEU A 306 25.51 2.21 -1.49
C LEU A 306 25.40 2.86 -2.87
N GLY A 307 24.59 2.30 -3.77
CA GLY A 307 24.32 2.90 -5.08
C GLY A 307 23.64 4.27 -4.99
N LEU A 308 22.68 4.43 -4.06
CA LEU A 308 22.03 5.71 -3.78
C LEU A 308 23.00 6.72 -3.18
N LEU A 309 23.85 6.30 -2.24
CA LEU A 309 24.88 7.15 -1.63
C LEU A 309 25.93 7.58 -2.65
N ALA A 310 26.38 6.67 -3.52
CA ALA A 310 27.31 6.99 -4.60
C ALA A 310 26.69 7.98 -5.61
N LYS A 311 25.40 7.82 -5.93
CA LYS A 311 24.65 8.78 -6.77
C LYS A 311 24.51 10.14 -6.08
N ALA A 312 24.18 10.16 -4.79
CA ALA A 312 24.07 11.38 -4.00
C ALA A 312 25.43 12.09 -3.88
N TRP A 313 26.52 11.34 -3.72
CA TRP A 313 27.88 11.86 -3.65
C TRP A 313 28.36 12.41 -5.00
N ALA A 314 28.07 11.72 -6.11
CA ALA A 314 28.40 12.17 -7.46
C ALA A 314 27.62 13.44 -7.89
N LEU A 315 26.45 13.70 -7.30
CA LEU A 315 25.62 14.87 -7.57
C LEU A 315 25.89 16.05 -6.61
N ARG A 316 26.99 16.03 -5.83
CA ARG A 316 27.38 17.05 -4.81
C ARG A 316 27.67 18.46 -5.34
N ALA A 317 27.23 18.83 -6.53
CA ALA A 317 27.36 20.18 -7.08
C ALA A 317 25.99 20.84 -7.33
N SER A 318 25.27 21.23 -6.28
CA SER A 318 24.40 22.43 -6.28
C SER A 318 23.63 22.64 -4.97
N PRO A 319 23.19 23.89 -4.68
CA PRO A 319 22.79 24.33 -3.35
C PRO A 319 21.50 23.68 -2.84
N ARG A 320 21.30 23.84 -1.53
CA ARG A 320 20.15 23.41 -0.73
C ARG A 320 18.83 23.52 -1.51
N GLU A 321 18.12 22.39 -1.54
CA GLU A 321 16.69 22.34 -1.81
C GLU A 321 16.02 23.48 -1.03
N GLU A 322 15.31 24.36 -1.73
CA GLU A 322 14.45 25.34 -1.09
C GLU A 322 13.29 24.53 -0.50
N LYS A 323 13.49 24.01 0.71
CA LYS A 323 12.41 23.42 1.49
C LYS A 323 11.30 24.46 1.50
N VAL A 324 10.16 24.13 0.89
CA VAL A 324 8.90 24.82 1.21
C VAL A 324 8.86 24.79 2.74
N LYS A 325 9.14 25.93 3.38
CA LYS A 325 9.12 26.05 4.82
C LYS A 325 7.66 25.80 5.19
N ALA A 326 7.35 24.55 5.53
CA ALA A 326 6.11 24.23 6.23
C ALA A 326 6.06 25.25 7.37
N SER A 327 4.97 26.03 7.44
CA SER A 327 4.88 27.04 8.46
C SER A 327 5.06 26.34 9.81
N ARG A 328 5.68 27.02 10.80
CA ARG A 328 5.85 26.44 12.13
C ARG A 328 4.53 25.89 12.67
N LEU A 329 3.43 26.52 12.28
CA LEU A 329 2.05 26.14 12.57
C LEU A 329 1.67 24.77 11.98
N ASP A 330 2.04 24.48 10.72
CA ASP A 330 1.71 23.21 10.06
C ASP A 330 2.47 22.04 10.67
N SER A 331 3.74 22.25 11.04
CA SER A 331 4.52 21.23 11.74
C SER A 331 3.96 20.93 13.14
N LEU A 332 3.47 21.97 13.84
CA LEU A 332 2.88 21.83 15.16
C LEU A 332 1.51 21.12 15.10
N ARG A 333 0.70 21.41 14.07
CA ARG A 333 -0.57 20.70 13.78
C ARG A 333 -0.36 19.23 13.50
N VAL A 334 0.67 18.88 12.73
CA VAL A 334 1.02 17.47 12.47
C VAL A 334 1.44 16.77 13.76
N LEU A 335 2.32 17.39 14.57
CA LEU A 335 2.80 16.81 15.82
C LEU A 335 1.65 16.59 16.82
N THR A 336 0.75 17.57 16.93
CA THR A 336 -0.43 17.48 17.81
C THR A 336 -1.43 16.45 17.31
N ALA A 337 -1.65 16.32 15.99
CA ALA A 337 -2.49 15.27 15.43
C ALA A 337 -1.92 13.87 15.71
N VAL A 338 -0.60 13.68 15.54
CA VAL A 338 0.09 12.43 15.90
C VAL A 338 -0.05 12.13 17.40
N GLY A 339 0.15 13.13 18.26
CA GLY A 339 -0.03 12.99 19.70
C GLY A 339 -1.45 12.59 20.09
N LEU A 340 -2.47 13.17 19.44
CA LEU A 340 -3.87 12.80 19.63
C LEU A 340 -4.16 11.36 19.17
N SER A 341 -3.60 10.93 18.04
CA SER A 341 -3.73 9.53 17.59
C SER A 341 -3.08 8.53 18.56
N ILE A 342 -1.94 8.88 19.17
CA ILE A 342 -1.31 8.07 20.20
C ILE A 342 -2.17 8.01 21.46
N ALA A 343 -2.64 9.17 21.93
CA ALA A 343 -3.53 9.25 23.09
C ALA A 343 -4.83 8.46 22.88
N TYR A 344 -5.40 8.51 21.67
CA TYR A 344 -6.60 7.76 21.31
C TYR A 344 -6.42 6.26 21.56
N VAL A 345 -5.33 5.67 21.07
CA VAL A 345 -5.08 4.24 21.17
C VAL A 345 -4.69 3.83 22.59
N LEU A 346 -3.84 4.60 23.27
CA LEU A 346 -3.38 4.27 24.63
C LEU A 346 -4.50 4.37 25.66
N LEU A 347 -5.42 5.31 25.50
CA LEU A 347 -6.53 5.52 26.43
C LEU A 347 -7.79 4.74 26.03
N LEU A 348 -7.80 4.13 24.84
CA LEU A 348 -8.91 3.31 24.35
C LEU A 348 -9.36 2.23 25.36
N PRO A 349 -8.43 1.45 25.99
CA PRO A 349 -8.83 0.40 26.94
C PRO A 349 -9.38 0.95 28.26
N VAL A 350 -9.10 2.22 28.58
CA VAL A 350 -9.48 2.85 29.85
C VAL A 350 -10.80 3.60 29.69
N VAL A 351 -10.92 4.40 28.64
CA VAL A 351 -12.04 5.32 28.42
C VAL A 351 -13.18 4.67 27.62
N GLY A 352 -12.87 3.66 26.81
CA GLY A 352 -13.85 3.01 25.95
C GLY A 352 -13.94 3.66 24.57
N PHE A 353 -14.36 2.88 23.57
CA PHE A 353 -14.33 3.28 22.17
C PHE A 353 -15.13 4.57 21.90
N TYR A 354 -16.42 4.61 22.25
CA TYR A 354 -17.32 5.70 21.83
C TYR A 354 -16.92 7.06 22.37
N ILE A 355 -16.62 7.15 23.66
CA ILE A 355 -16.22 8.41 24.31
C ILE A 355 -14.92 8.89 23.68
N MET A 356 -13.97 7.97 23.47
CA MET A 356 -12.66 8.36 22.97
C MET A 356 -12.66 8.68 21.47
N THR A 357 -13.44 7.98 20.66
CA THR A 357 -13.70 8.34 19.27
C THR A 357 -14.35 9.71 19.17
N PHE A 358 -15.37 10.00 19.98
CA PHE A 358 -16.03 11.30 20.00
C PHE A 358 -15.07 12.44 20.35
N ALA A 359 -14.29 12.27 21.43
CA ALA A 359 -13.33 13.26 21.88
C ALA A 359 -12.25 13.54 20.82
N VAL A 360 -11.65 12.48 20.28
CA VAL A 360 -10.59 12.57 19.26
C VAL A 360 -11.12 13.15 17.96
N PHE A 361 -12.35 12.80 17.57
CA PHE A 361 -13.01 13.39 16.41
C PHE A 361 -13.13 14.90 16.56
N CYS A 362 -13.68 15.37 17.68
CA CYS A 362 -13.85 16.80 17.92
C CYS A 362 -12.50 17.53 17.95
N LEU A 363 -11.51 16.97 18.65
CA LEU A 363 -10.18 17.58 18.78
C LEU A 363 -9.43 17.65 17.45
N LEU A 364 -9.42 16.57 16.66
CA LEU A 364 -8.78 16.56 15.34
C LEU A 364 -9.52 17.46 14.34
N ALA A 365 -10.86 17.48 14.37
CA ALA A 365 -11.65 18.35 13.50
C ALA A 365 -11.39 19.84 13.80
N LEU A 366 -11.22 20.22 15.07
CA LEU A 366 -10.84 21.57 15.47
C LEU A 366 -9.40 21.91 15.06
N LEU A 367 -8.47 20.99 15.27
CA LEU A 367 -7.05 21.17 14.98
C LEU A 367 -6.77 21.36 13.48
N LEU A 368 -7.44 20.57 12.65
CA LEU A 368 -7.28 20.55 11.19
C LEU A 368 -8.17 21.56 10.45
N ALA A 369 -8.97 22.35 11.18
CA ALA A 369 -9.82 23.36 10.58
C ALA A 369 -8.98 24.44 9.85
N PRO A 370 -9.32 24.82 8.59
CA PRO A 370 -8.53 25.76 7.79
C PRO A 370 -8.41 27.17 8.38
N ARG A 371 -9.36 27.56 9.24
CA ARG A 371 -9.35 28.81 10.02
C ARG A 371 -9.55 28.42 11.49
N PRO A 372 -9.00 29.19 12.46
CA PRO A 372 -9.34 28.96 13.87
C PRO A 372 -10.85 28.93 13.98
N ALA A 373 -11.39 27.76 14.33
CA ALA A 373 -12.83 27.58 14.40
C ALA A 373 -13.34 28.59 15.42
N SER A 374 -14.15 29.56 14.96
CA SER A 374 -14.92 30.40 15.87
C SER A 374 -15.70 29.46 16.79
N LEU A 375 -15.75 29.77 18.09
CA LEU A 375 -16.55 29.04 19.10
C LEU A 375 -17.98 28.75 18.63
N ARG A 376 -18.52 29.55 17.70
CA ARG A 376 -19.82 29.34 17.04
C ARG A 376 -19.94 28.06 16.21
N LYS A 377 -18.84 27.48 15.73
CA LYS A 377 -18.83 26.23 14.93
C LYS A 377 -18.62 24.97 15.76
N LEU A 378 -18.28 25.12 17.04
CA LEU A 378 -18.10 24.00 17.97
C LEU A 378 -19.34 23.07 18.07
N PRO A 379 -20.59 23.60 18.14
CA PRO A 379 -21.78 22.74 18.24
C PRO A 379 -21.94 21.85 17.00
N MET A 380 -21.64 22.39 15.81
CA MET A 380 -21.70 21.62 14.56
C MET A 380 -20.65 20.51 14.52
N ILE A 381 -19.43 20.75 15.03
CA ILE A 381 -18.37 19.74 15.10
C ILE A 381 -18.74 18.64 16.10
N MET A 382 -19.31 19.01 17.25
CA MET A 382 -19.79 18.04 18.23
C MET A 382 -20.95 17.22 17.67
N LEU A 383 -21.90 17.86 16.96
CA LEU A 383 -23.01 17.16 16.31
C LEU A 383 -22.49 16.16 15.26
N THR A 384 -21.53 16.56 14.41
CA THR A 384 -20.96 15.63 13.42
C THR A 384 -20.17 14.50 14.07
N GLY A 385 -19.44 14.76 15.16
CA GLY A 385 -18.77 13.72 15.94
C GLY A 385 -19.76 12.72 16.56
N ALA A 386 -20.87 13.21 17.11
CA ALA A 386 -21.93 12.37 17.68
C ALA A 386 -22.61 11.52 16.59
N LEU A 387 -22.92 12.11 15.44
CA LEU A 387 -23.47 11.39 14.30
C LEU A 387 -22.50 10.34 13.75
N ALA A 388 -21.20 10.63 13.73
CA ALA A 388 -20.18 9.66 13.34
C ALA A 388 -20.17 8.48 14.33
N CYS A 389 -20.16 8.73 15.64
CA CYS A 389 -20.21 7.67 16.66
C CYS A 389 -21.50 6.84 16.57
N LEU A 390 -22.64 7.49 16.33
CA LEU A 390 -23.92 6.80 16.09
C LEU A 390 -23.84 5.91 14.85
N ALA A 391 -23.23 6.40 13.75
CA ALA A 391 -23.02 5.59 12.57
C ALA A 391 -22.12 4.38 12.86
N PHE A 392 -21.04 4.55 13.63
CA PHE A 392 -20.20 3.42 14.06
C PHE A 392 -20.98 2.40 14.89
N TYR A 393 -21.82 2.85 15.84
CA TYR A 393 -22.70 1.99 16.62
C TYR A 393 -23.67 1.20 15.72
N LEU A 394 -24.41 1.89 14.85
CA LEU A 394 -25.42 1.26 14.00
C LEU A 394 -24.80 0.27 13.00
N VAL A 395 -23.71 0.66 12.36
CA VAL A 395 -23.09 -0.14 11.30
C VAL A 395 -22.27 -1.27 11.92
N PHE A 396 -21.32 -0.97 12.79
CA PHE A 396 -20.36 -1.99 13.22
C PHE A 396 -20.84 -2.81 14.40
N GLN A 397 -21.42 -2.21 15.44
CA GLN A 397 -21.93 -2.99 16.57
C GLN A 397 -23.24 -3.68 16.22
N ARG A 398 -24.20 -2.97 15.59
CA ARG A 398 -25.54 -3.51 15.36
C ARG A 398 -25.68 -4.37 14.11
N ILE A 399 -25.10 -3.96 12.98
CA ILE A 399 -25.21 -4.73 11.73
C ILE A 399 -24.10 -5.78 11.66
N PHE A 400 -22.85 -5.40 11.95
CA PHE A 400 -21.70 -6.31 11.82
C PHE A 400 -21.31 -7.05 13.10
N ASN A 401 -21.96 -6.81 14.24
CA ASN A 401 -21.67 -7.45 15.53
C ASN A 401 -20.18 -7.39 15.93
N VAL A 402 -19.49 -6.30 15.58
CA VAL A 402 -18.10 -6.08 15.96
C VAL A 402 -18.04 -5.71 17.45
N PRO A 403 -17.32 -6.47 18.29
CA PRO A 403 -17.12 -6.10 19.68
C PRO A 403 -16.23 -4.85 19.73
N PHE A 404 -16.60 -3.89 20.56
CA PHE A 404 -15.77 -2.71 20.82
C PHE A 404 -15.07 -2.84 22.17
N PRO A 405 -13.88 -2.24 22.32
CA PRO A 405 -13.25 -2.17 23.63
C PRO A 405 -14.11 -1.33 24.58
N GLU A 406 -14.74 -2.03 25.53
CA GLU A 406 -15.49 -1.47 26.65
C GLU A 406 -14.47 -0.90 27.65
N GLY A 407 -14.62 0.38 27.98
CA GLY A 407 -13.77 1.05 28.96
C GLY A 407 -14.34 0.97 30.36
N LEU A 408 -13.68 1.61 31.32
CA LEU A 408 -14.24 1.85 32.66
C LEU A 408 -15.50 2.75 32.63
N LEU A 409 -15.71 3.45 31.50
CA LEU A 409 -16.83 4.33 31.23
C LEU A 409 -17.75 3.72 30.15
N ILE A 410 -18.18 2.47 30.35
CA ILE A 410 -19.19 1.71 29.58
C ILE A 410 -18.90 1.60 28.08
#